data_AF-A0A6I9HV11-F1
#
_entry.id   AF-A0A6I9HV11-F1
#
_cell.length_a   1.000
_cell.length_b   1.000
_cell.length_c   1.000
_cell.angle_alpha   90.00
_cell.angle_beta   90.00
_cell.angle_gamma   90.00
#
_symmetry.space_group_name_H-M   'P 1'
#
loop_
_entity.id
_entity.type
_entity.pdbx_description
1 polymer ?
#
loop_
_entity_poly.entity_id
_entity_poly.type
_entity_poly.pdbx_seq_one_letter_code
_entity_poly.pdbx_strand_id
1 'polypeptide(L)'
;MSKILKCAGNEDIITLRAEDNADTLALVFEAPNQEKVSDYEMKLMDLDVEQLGIPEQEYSCVVKMPSAEFARICRDLSHIGDAVVISCAKDGVKFSANGELGNGNIKLSQTSNVDKEEEAVTIEMNEPVQLTFALRYLNFFTKATPLSPTVTLSMSADVPLVVEYKIADMGHLKYYLAPKIEDQQDGS
;
A
#
# COMPACT_ATOMS: atom_id res chain seq x y z
N MET A 1 -14.04 15.34 -2.79
CA MET A 1 -13.41 14.84 -4.03
C MET A 1 -13.93 13.46 -4.47
N SER A 2 -13.76 12.38 -3.69
CA SER A 2 -14.10 11.00 -4.13
C SER A 2 -15.52 10.78 -4.66
N LYS A 3 -16.52 11.50 -4.13
CA LYS A 3 -17.91 11.43 -4.62
C LYS A 3 -18.06 11.96 -6.05
N ILE A 4 -17.31 13.02 -6.41
CA ILE A 4 -17.36 13.64 -7.74
C ILE A 4 -16.58 12.77 -8.73
N LEU A 5 -15.40 12.27 -8.35
CA LEU A 5 -14.61 11.38 -9.21
C LEU A 5 -15.36 10.09 -9.61
N LYS A 6 -16.28 9.60 -8.77
CA LYS A 6 -17.16 8.47 -9.11
C LYS A 6 -18.15 8.75 -10.25
N CYS A 7 -18.31 10.01 -10.66
CA CYS A 7 -19.15 10.40 -11.79
C CYS A 7 -18.40 10.32 -13.13
N ALA A 8 -17.06 10.22 -13.11
CA ALA A 8 -16.26 9.96 -14.30
C ALA A 8 -16.40 8.49 -14.72
N GLY A 9 -16.49 8.26 -16.03
CA GLY A 9 -16.28 6.94 -16.62
C GLY A 9 -14.82 6.48 -16.46
N ASN A 10 -14.58 5.18 -16.54
CA ASN A 10 -13.24 4.61 -16.41
C ASN A 10 -12.26 5.09 -17.50
N GLU A 11 -12.79 5.43 -18.67
CA GLU A 11 -12.03 5.88 -19.84
C GLU A 11 -12.15 7.39 -20.09
N ASP A 12 -12.84 8.13 -19.21
CA ASP A 12 -13.01 9.57 -19.39
C ASP A 12 -11.66 10.29 -19.22
N ILE A 13 -11.43 11.31 -20.03
CA ILE A 13 -10.33 12.24 -19.84
C ILE A 13 -10.72 13.18 -18.71
N ILE A 14 -9.88 13.24 -17.67
CA ILE A 14 -10.11 14.09 -16.50
C ILE A 14 -9.19 15.31 -16.55
N THR A 15 -9.80 16.50 -16.59
CA THR A 15 -9.08 17.78 -16.53
C THR A 15 -9.37 18.48 -15.21
N LEU A 16 -8.31 18.82 -14.47
CA LEU A 16 -8.39 19.60 -13.23
C LEU A 16 -7.94 21.03 -13.50
N ARG A 17 -8.74 22.03 -13.10
CA ARG A 17 -8.44 23.46 -13.28
C ARG A 17 -8.69 24.24 -12.01
N ALA A 18 -7.69 25.02 -11.60
CA ALA A 18 -7.79 25.99 -10.52
C ALA A 18 -6.89 27.19 -10.84
N GLU A 19 -7.33 28.38 -10.45
CA GLU A 19 -6.49 29.57 -10.44
C GLU A 19 -5.58 29.60 -9.20
N ASP A 20 -4.56 30.45 -9.20
CA ASP A 20 -3.75 30.69 -8.00
C ASP A 20 -4.63 31.27 -6.88
N ASN A 21 -4.59 30.67 -5.69
CA ASN A 21 -5.47 31.02 -4.54
C ASN A 21 -6.98 30.85 -4.82
N ALA A 22 -7.37 29.88 -5.65
CA ALA A 22 -8.77 29.63 -5.94
C ALA A 22 -9.57 29.12 -4.73
N ASP A 23 -10.83 29.58 -4.60
CA ASP A 23 -11.81 29.04 -3.66
C ASP A 23 -12.46 27.74 -4.16
N THR A 24 -12.25 27.39 -5.43
CA THR A 24 -12.88 26.25 -6.09
C THR A 24 -11.93 25.54 -7.05
N LEU A 25 -12.05 24.22 -7.12
CA LEU A 25 -11.45 23.38 -8.14
C LEU A 25 -12.53 22.96 -9.14
N ALA A 26 -12.29 23.22 -10.43
CA ALA A 26 -13.09 22.73 -11.52
C ALA A 26 -12.56 21.37 -12.00
N LEU A 27 -13.47 20.40 -12.17
CA LEU A 27 -13.22 19.08 -12.72
C LEU A 27 -14.07 18.90 -13.98
N VAL A 28 -13.41 18.61 -15.10
CA VAL A 28 -14.09 18.30 -16.36
C VAL A 28 -13.82 16.84 -16.70
N PHE A 29 -14.87 16.09 -16.99
CA PHE A 29 -14.77 14.71 -17.46
C PHE A 29 -15.30 14.65 -18.90
N GLU A 30 -14.45 14.21 -19.81
CA GLU A 30 -14.76 14.15 -21.25
C GLU A 30 -14.71 12.70 -21.72
N ALA A 31 -15.82 12.21 -22.30
CA ALA A 31 -15.83 10.90 -22.92
C ALA A 31 -14.88 10.90 -24.14
N PRO A 32 -14.15 9.81 -24.43
CA PRO A 32 -13.19 9.75 -25.54
C PRO A 32 -13.79 10.08 -26.92
N ASN A 33 -15.07 9.78 -27.11
CA ASN A 33 -15.81 10.05 -28.34
C ASN A 33 -16.43 11.46 -28.41
N GLN A 34 -16.19 12.30 -27.40
CA GLN A 34 -16.69 13.67 -27.26
C GLN A 34 -18.21 13.83 -27.21
N GLU A 35 -18.98 12.74 -27.06
CA GLU A 35 -20.45 12.80 -27.00
C GLU A 35 -20.97 13.32 -25.65
N LYS A 36 -20.13 13.27 -24.61
CA LYS A 36 -20.47 13.69 -23.26
C LYS A 36 -19.32 14.47 -22.64
N VAL A 37 -19.67 15.61 -22.07
CA VAL A 37 -18.81 16.41 -21.19
C VAL A 37 -19.57 16.66 -19.90
N SER A 38 -18.92 16.42 -18.76
CA SER A 38 -19.45 16.72 -17.44
C SER A 38 -18.55 17.71 -16.72
N ASP A 39 -19.11 18.86 -16.36
CA ASP A 39 -18.44 19.89 -15.56
C ASP A 39 -18.90 19.84 -14.11
N TYR A 40 -17.95 19.78 -13.17
CA TYR A 40 -18.19 19.83 -11.74
C TYR A 40 -17.28 20.86 -11.08
N GLU A 41 -17.79 21.52 -10.05
CA GLU A 41 -17.01 22.41 -9.20
C GLU A 41 -17.06 21.94 -7.76
N MET A 42 -15.93 22.06 -7.05
CA MET A 42 -15.86 21.79 -5.63
C MET A 42 -15.16 22.92 -4.89
N LYS A 43 -15.72 23.32 -3.75
CA LYS A 43 -15.06 24.28 -2.86
C LYS A 43 -13.77 23.69 -2.29
N LEU A 44 -12.72 24.50 -2.32
CA LEU A 44 -11.44 24.21 -1.71
C LEU A 44 -11.47 24.61 -0.23
N MET A 45 -10.53 24.06 0.52
CA MET A 45 -10.32 24.35 1.94
C MET A 45 -8.82 24.47 2.15
N ASP A 46 -8.42 25.57 2.79
CA ASP A 46 -7.04 25.75 3.19
C ASP A 46 -6.73 24.80 4.34
N LEU A 47 -5.66 24.03 4.15
CA LEU A 47 -5.12 23.14 5.16
C LEU A 47 -3.68 23.58 5.41
N ASP A 48 -3.39 23.95 6.66
CA ASP A 48 -2.02 24.15 7.12
C ASP A 48 -1.34 22.79 7.27
N VAL A 49 -0.77 22.29 6.17
CA VAL A 49 -0.08 20.99 6.14
C VAL A 49 1.42 21.24 6.22
N GLU A 50 2.03 20.81 7.32
CA GLU A 50 3.48 20.65 7.40
C GLU A 50 3.90 19.45 6.53
N GLN A 51 4.68 19.72 5.48
CA GLN A 51 5.27 18.65 4.68
C GLN A 51 6.41 18.01 5.46
N LEU A 52 6.25 16.74 5.80
CA LEU A 52 7.32 15.94 6.36
C LEU A 52 8.23 15.45 5.22
N GLY A 53 9.52 15.75 5.32
CA GLY A 53 10.53 15.19 4.43
C GLY A 53 10.65 13.68 4.64
N ILE A 54 10.71 12.92 3.54
CA ILE A 54 10.97 11.48 3.57
C ILE A 54 12.49 11.30 3.40
N PRO A 55 13.22 10.75 4.40
CA PRO A 55 14.65 10.51 4.27
C PRO A 55 14.92 9.38 3.28
N GLU A 56 16.06 9.46 2.59
CA GLU A 56 16.61 8.30 1.87
C GLU A 56 17.13 7.29 2.88
N GLN A 57 16.73 6.03 2.72
CA GLN A 57 17.10 4.97 3.65
C GLN A 57 17.26 3.65 2.92
N GLU A 58 18.27 2.88 3.33
CA GLU A 58 18.48 1.52 2.89
C GLU A 58 17.62 0.56 3.70
N TYR A 59 17.07 -0.45 3.05
CA TYR A 59 16.22 -1.46 3.69
C TYR A 59 16.94 -2.80 3.79
N SER A 60 16.74 -3.50 4.89
CA SER A 60 17.34 -4.82 5.14
C SER A 60 16.72 -5.90 4.24
N CYS A 61 15.42 -5.79 3.97
CA CYS A 61 14.70 -6.68 3.05
C CYS A 61 13.69 -5.88 2.21
N VAL A 62 13.67 -6.15 0.91
CA VAL A 62 12.68 -5.66 -0.05
C VAL A 62 11.98 -6.86 -0.69
N VAL A 63 10.66 -6.94 -0.51
CA VAL A 63 9.84 -8.02 -1.05
C VAL A 63 8.85 -7.45 -2.04
N LYS A 64 8.87 -7.93 -3.28
CA LYS A 64 7.85 -7.61 -4.28
C LYS A 64 7.02 -8.86 -4.58
N MET A 65 5.70 -8.71 -4.57
CA MET A 65 4.74 -9.81 -4.77
C MET A 65 3.46 -9.31 -5.47
N PRO A 66 2.56 -10.22 -5.90
CA PRO A 66 1.25 -9.83 -6.43
C PRO A 66 0.45 -9.06 -5.38
N SER A 67 -0.07 -7.88 -5.74
CA SER A 67 -0.81 -7.01 -4.82
C SER A 67 -2.09 -7.66 -4.31
N ALA A 68 -2.77 -8.43 -5.16
CA ALA A 68 -3.96 -9.18 -4.81
C ALA A 68 -3.70 -10.27 -3.76
N GLU A 69 -2.52 -10.90 -3.80
CA GLU A 69 -2.14 -11.91 -2.81
C GLU A 69 -1.85 -11.26 -1.45
N PHE A 70 -1.11 -10.15 -1.43
CA PHE A 70 -0.89 -9.38 -0.20
C PHE A 70 -2.22 -8.90 0.43
N ALA A 71 -3.15 -8.42 -0.39
CA ALA A 71 -4.48 -8.00 0.07
C ALA A 71 -5.28 -9.15 0.68
N ARG A 72 -5.22 -10.34 0.06
CA ARG A 72 -5.84 -11.56 0.59
C ARG A 72 -5.21 -11.94 1.94
N ILE A 73 -3.89 -11.99 2.03
CA ILE A 73 -3.15 -12.31 3.27
C ILE A 73 -3.57 -11.39 4.41
N CYS A 74 -3.58 -10.07 4.19
CA CYS A 74 -3.97 -9.09 5.22
C CYS A 74 -5.42 -9.26 5.67
N ARG A 75 -6.34 -9.53 4.73
CA ARG A 75 -7.75 -9.76 5.05
C ARG A 75 -7.92 -11.06 5.82
N ASP A 76 -7.33 -12.15 5.35
CA ASP A 76 -7.53 -13.47 5.93
C ASP A 76 -6.94 -13.52 7.35
N LEU A 77 -5.73 -12.99 7.56
CA LEU A 77 -5.12 -12.91 8.89
C LEU A 77 -5.84 -11.96 9.85
N SER A 78 -6.56 -10.95 9.34
CA SER A 78 -7.37 -10.07 10.21
C SER A 78 -8.61 -10.73 10.82
N HIS A 79 -9.01 -11.90 10.31
CA HIS A 79 -10.01 -12.74 10.97
C HIS A 79 -9.42 -13.55 12.13
N ILE A 80 -8.09 -13.68 12.20
CA ILE A 80 -7.38 -14.44 13.23
C ILE A 80 -6.94 -13.54 14.39
N GLY A 81 -6.33 -12.39 14.08
CA GLY A 81 -5.85 -11.45 15.11
C GLY A 81 -5.65 -10.03 14.58
N ASP A 82 -5.37 -9.10 15.49
CA ASP A 82 -5.24 -7.67 15.18
C ASP A 82 -3.86 -7.26 14.64
N ALA A 83 -2.88 -8.15 14.74
CA ALA A 83 -1.50 -7.92 14.32
C ALA A 83 -0.98 -9.07 13.47
N VAL A 84 -0.06 -8.73 12.58
CA VAL A 84 0.70 -9.68 11.78
C VAL A 84 2.19 -9.49 12.06
N VAL A 85 2.87 -10.60 12.31
CA VAL A 85 4.32 -10.70 12.28
C VAL A 85 4.72 -11.01 10.84
N ILE A 86 5.53 -10.15 10.25
CA ILE A 86 6.12 -10.33 8.92
C ILE A 86 7.59 -10.67 9.13
N SER A 87 7.98 -11.88 8.72
CA SER A 87 9.36 -12.37 8.81
C SER A 87 9.91 -12.62 7.41
N CYS A 88 11.03 -11.99 7.06
CA CYS A 88 11.78 -12.21 5.82
C CYS A 88 13.06 -12.98 6.12
N ALA A 89 13.23 -14.13 5.46
CA ALA A 89 14.42 -14.98 5.55
C ALA A 89 14.82 -15.50 4.16
N LYS A 90 15.95 -16.21 4.06
CA LYS A 90 16.51 -16.71 2.78
C LYS A 90 15.54 -17.55 1.95
N ASP A 91 14.59 -18.22 2.61
CA ASP A 91 13.69 -19.20 2.01
C ASP A 91 12.27 -18.66 1.77
N GLY A 92 12.03 -17.37 2.05
CA GLY A 92 10.75 -16.73 1.77
C GLY A 92 10.37 -15.62 2.76
N VAL A 93 9.20 -15.05 2.51
CA VAL A 93 8.50 -14.17 3.44
C VAL A 93 7.36 -14.93 4.12
N LYS A 94 7.24 -14.78 5.42
CA LYS A 94 6.20 -15.41 6.25
C LYS A 94 5.36 -14.34 6.92
N PHE A 95 4.05 -14.55 6.92
CA PHE A 95 3.04 -13.75 7.61
C PHE A 95 2.37 -14.62 8.68
N SER A 96 2.43 -14.18 9.93
CA SER A 96 1.88 -14.91 11.07
C SER A 96 0.96 -14.02 11.89
N ALA A 97 -0.22 -14.51 12.25
CA ALA A 97 -1.12 -13.85 13.19
C ALA A 97 -1.60 -14.86 14.23
N ASN A 98 -1.70 -14.41 15.48
CA ASN A 98 -2.21 -15.21 16.59
C ASN A 98 -3.40 -14.46 17.20
N GLY A 99 -4.43 -15.19 17.60
CA GLY A 99 -5.57 -14.64 18.34
C GLY A 99 -6.41 -15.72 19.00
N GLU A 100 -7.57 -15.35 19.53
CA GLU A 100 -8.39 -16.25 20.38
C GLU A 100 -8.89 -17.49 19.64
N LEU A 101 -9.19 -17.36 18.35
CA LEU A 101 -9.67 -18.46 17.51
C LEU A 101 -8.56 -19.43 17.07
N GLY A 102 -7.29 -19.03 17.22
CA GLY A 102 -6.13 -19.83 16.84
C GLY A 102 -5.04 -19.01 16.16
N ASN A 103 -4.21 -19.71 15.38
CA ASN A 103 -3.02 -19.15 14.74
C ASN A 103 -3.10 -19.31 13.21
N GLY A 104 -2.73 -18.27 12.47
CA GLY A 104 -2.62 -18.25 11.01
C GLY A 104 -1.17 -18.09 10.59
N ASN A 105 -0.73 -18.89 9.60
CA ASN A 105 0.62 -18.81 9.05
C ASN A 105 0.56 -18.97 7.54
N ILE A 106 1.05 -17.97 6.80
CA ILE A 106 1.14 -17.98 5.34
C ILE A 106 2.58 -17.70 4.95
N LYS A 107 3.16 -18.52 4.07
CA LYS A 107 4.54 -18.35 3.59
C LYS A 107 4.55 -18.27 2.07
N LEU A 108 5.21 -17.25 1.54
CA LEU A 108 5.51 -17.11 0.12
C LEU A 108 6.99 -17.38 -0.10
N SER A 109 7.29 -18.32 -0.98
CA SER A 109 8.68 -18.61 -1.39
C SER A 109 9.03 -17.76 -2.61
N GLN A 110 10.31 -17.42 -2.75
CA GLN A 110 10.80 -16.76 -3.95
C GLN A 110 10.53 -17.63 -5.18
N THR A 111 9.95 -17.04 -6.22
CA THR A 111 9.63 -17.73 -7.47
C THR A 111 10.74 -17.48 -8.49
N SER A 112 11.21 -18.52 -9.17
CA SER A 112 12.28 -18.42 -10.18
C SER A 112 11.80 -18.53 -11.62
N ASN A 113 10.66 -19.19 -11.88
CA ASN A 113 10.07 -19.32 -13.21
C ASN A 113 8.57 -19.06 -13.15
N VAL A 114 8.14 -17.87 -13.55
CA VAL A 114 6.73 -17.52 -13.76
C VAL A 114 6.57 -16.99 -15.18
N ASP A 115 5.40 -17.24 -15.79
CA ASP A 115 5.11 -16.79 -17.15
C ASP A 115 4.95 -15.27 -17.25
N LYS A 116 4.59 -14.63 -16.13
CA LYS A 116 4.37 -13.18 -16.02
C LYS A 116 5.09 -12.62 -14.79
N GLU A 117 5.84 -11.55 -14.98
CA GLU A 117 6.63 -10.94 -13.89
C GLU A 117 5.76 -10.44 -12.72
N GLU A 118 4.53 -10.01 -12.99
CA GLU A 118 3.59 -9.55 -11.96
C GLU A 118 3.06 -10.67 -11.07
N GLU A 119 3.22 -11.93 -11.46
CA GLU A 119 2.87 -13.12 -10.66
C GLU A 119 4.07 -13.56 -9.79
N ALA A 120 5.26 -12.99 -10.00
CA ALA A 120 6.46 -13.36 -9.28
C ALA A 120 6.46 -12.85 -7.83
N VAL A 121 7.07 -13.64 -6.95
CA VAL A 121 7.56 -13.19 -5.64
C VAL A 121 9.08 -13.08 -5.72
N THR A 122 9.58 -11.85 -5.53
CA THR A 122 11.02 -11.55 -5.51
C THR A 122 11.40 -10.99 -4.15
N ILE A 123 12.59 -11.39 -3.67
CA ILE A 123 13.08 -11.05 -2.35
C ILE A 123 14.54 -10.61 -2.51
N GLU A 124 14.81 -9.36 -2.19
CA GLU A 124 16.16 -8.82 -2.04
C GLU A 124 16.42 -8.68 -0.53
N MET A 125 17.31 -9.50 0.02
CA MET A 125 17.56 -9.55 1.45
C MET A 125 19.04 -9.41 1.75
N ASN A 126 19.39 -8.33 2.45
CA ASN A 126 20.70 -8.09 3.03
C ASN A 126 20.79 -8.75 4.41
N GLU A 127 19.76 -8.55 5.25
CA GLU A 127 19.67 -9.11 6.60
C GLU A 127 18.25 -9.64 6.88
N PRO A 128 18.10 -10.75 7.64
CA PRO A 128 16.79 -11.22 8.07
C PRO A 128 16.08 -10.17 8.91
N VAL A 129 14.78 -10.02 8.71
CA VAL A 129 13.96 -9.06 9.46
C VAL A 129 12.70 -9.73 9.96
N GLN A 130 12.27 -9.38 11.16
CA GLN A 130 10.99 -9.80 11.72
C GLN A 130 10.37 -8.62 12.46
N LEU A 131 9.19 -8.19 12.02
CA LEU A 131 8.51 -7.01 12.57
C LEU A 131 7.01 -7.28 12.70
N THR A 132 6.39 -6.66 13.68
CA THR A 132 4.96 -6.82 13.98
C THR A 132 4.20 -5.55 13.56
N PHE A 133 3.08 -5.68 12.83
CA PHE A 133 2.29 -4.56 12.35
C PHE A 133 0.81 -4.73 12.65
N ALA A 134 0.08 -3.63 12.85
CA ALA A 134 -1.38 -3.69 13.01
C ALA A 134 -2.08 -3.94 11.65
N LEU A 135 -2.81 -5.05 11.56
CA LEU A 135 -3.51 -5.47 10.35
C LEU A 135 -4.59 -4.49 9.89
N ARG A 136 -5.15 -3.71 10.82
CA ARG A 136 -6.11 -2.63 10.50
C ARG A 136 -5.53 -1.64 9.48
N TYR A 137 -4.29 -1.20 9.64
CA TYR A 137 -3.67 -0.22 8.73
C TYR A 137 -3.25 -0.86 7.41
N LEU A 138 -2.72 -2.08 7.45
CA LEU A 138 -2.40 -2.82 6.23
C LEU A 138 -3.64 -3.05 5.36
N ASN A 139 -4.80 -3.35 5.96
CA ASN A 139 -6.07 -3.43 5.26
C ASN A 139 -6.57 -2.08 4.69
N PHE A 140 -6.12 -0.95 5.22
CA PHE A 140 -6.37 0.34 4.57
C PHE A 140 -5.46 0.53 3.36
N PHE A 141 -4.19 0.12 3.44
CA PHE A 141 -3.23 0.25 2.35
C PHE A 141 -3.59 -0.64 1.16
N THR A 142 -4.14 -1.84 1.41
CA THR A 142 -4.56 -2.77 0.36
C THR A 142 -5.71 -2.25 -0.50
N LYS A 143 -6.37 -1.14 -0.13
CA LYS A 143 -7.31 -0.44 -1.00
C LYS A 143 -6.65 0.15 -2.25
N ALA A 144 -5.32 0.30 -2.26
CA ALA A 144 -4.53 0.72 -3.41
C ALA A 144 -4.23 -0.42 -4.41
N THR A 145 -4.62 -1.67 -4.11
CA THR A 145 -4.43 -2.83 -5.01
C THR A 145 -4.84 -2.58 -6.47
N PRO A 146 -5.95 -1.87 -6.78
CA PRO A 146 -6.31 -1.59 -8.17
C PRO A 146 -5.31 -0.69 -8.93
N LEU A 147 -4.39 0.01 -8.25
CA LEU A 147 -3.40 0.88 -8.89
C LEU A 147 -2.24 0.11 -9.53
N SER A 148 -1.92 -1.08 -9.01
CA SER A 148 -0.75 -1.85 -9.42
C SER A 148 -0.99 -3.35 -9.28
N PRO A 149 -0.59 -4.18 -10.27
CA PRO A 149 -0.67 -5.64 -10.13
C PRO A 149 0.32 -6.18 -9.09
N THR A 150 1.33 -5.39 -8.69
CA THR A 150 2.33 -5.76 -7.68
C THR A 150 2.39 -4.77 -6.54
N VAL A 151 2.82 -5.23 -5.38
CA VAL A 151 3.14 -4.40 -4.21
C VAL A 151 4.57 -4.66 -3.78
N THR A 152 5.27 -3.63 -3.31
CA THR A 152 6.62 -3.75 -2.75
C THR A 152 6.60 -3.40 -1.26
N LEU A 153 7.16 -4.29 -0.44
CA LEU A 153 7.32 -4.12 1.00
C LEU A 153 8.80 -3.90 1.30
N SER A 154 9.15 -2.74 1.84
CA SER A 154 10.53 -2.44 2.25
C SER A 154 10.60 -2.35 3.77
N MET A 155 11.48 -3.16 4.36
CA MET A 155 11.53 -3.41 5.80
C MET A 155 12.97 -3.32 6.32
N SER A 156 13.14 -2.67 7.46
CA SER A 156 14.36 -2.71 8.28
C SER A 156 13.97 -2.52 9.75
N ALA A 157 14.86 -2.87 10.66
CA ALA A 157 14.66 -2.57 12.08
C ALA A 157 14.61 -1.05 12.29
N ASP A 158 13.91 -0.61 13.34
CA ASP A 158 13.87 0.79 13.81
C ASP A 158 13.30 1.83 12.82
N VAL A 159 12.71 1.39 11.71
CA VAL A 159 12.13 2.27 10.69
C VAL A 159 10.72 1.79 10.29
N PRO A 160 9.85 2.69 9.78
CA PRO A 160 8.55 2.28 9.30
C PRO A 160 8.65 1.30 8.12
N LEU A 161 7.75 0.32 8.08
CA LEU A 161 7.48 -0.45 6.87
C LEU A 161 7.00 0.50 5.77
N VAL A 162 7.57 0.35 4.58
CA VAL A 162 7.06 1.00 3.36
C VAL A 162 6.27 -0.01 2.55
N VAL A 163 5.02 0.35 2.22
CA VAL A 163 4.17 -0.38 1.28
C VAL A 163 3.98 0.48 0.04
N GLU A 164 4.59 0.07 -1.06
CA GLU A 164 4.60 0.82 -2.33
C GLU A 164 3.72 0.14 -3.39
N TYR A 165 2.87 0.95 -4.02
CA TYR A 165 2.15 0.62 -5.25
C TYR A 165 2.58 1.59 -6.35
N LYS A 166 3.09 1.07 -7.47
CA LYS A 166 3.42 1.91 -8.65
C LYS A 166 2.14 2.33 -9.36
N ILE A 167 2.09 3.56 -9.86
CA ILE A 167 0.97 4.08 -10.64
C ILE A 167 1.44 4.17 -12.09
N ALA A 168 1.28 3.07 -12.82
CA ALA A 168 1.81 2.91 -14.17
C ALA A 168 3.27 3.43 -14.25
N ASP A 169 3.54 4.34 -15.17
CA ASP A 169 4.80 5.07 -15.38
C ASP A 169 4.80 6.50 -14.79
N MET A 170 3.70 6.92 -14.15
CA MET A 170 3.51 8.29 -13.64
C MET A 170 4.12 8.53 -12.26
N GLY A 171 4.27 7.48 -11.45
CA GLY A 171 4.79 7.62 -10.09
C GLY A 171 4.45 6.44 -9.18
N HIS A 172 4.32 6.71 -7.89
CA HIS A 172 4.02 5.70 -6.87
C HIS A 172 3.20 6.26 -5.72
N LEU A 173 2.47 5.37 -5.04
CA LEU A 173 1.83 5.61 -3.76
C LEU A 173 2.56 4.80 -2.68
N LYS A 174 3.11 5.50 -1.68
CA LYS A 174 3.85 4.90 -0.56
C LYS A 174 3.10 5.13 0.75
N TYR A 175 2.87 4.05 1.47
CA TYR A 175 2.37 4.09 2.84
C TYR A 175 3.49 3.74 3.81
N TYR A 176 3.58 4.47 4.92
CA TYR A 176 4.54 4.26 5.98
C TYR A 176 3.81 3.79 7.24
N LEU A 177 4.25 2.67 7.82
CA LEU A 177 3.66 2.13 9.03
C LEU A 177 4.73 1.73 10.03
N ALA A 178 4.72 2.40 11.18
CA ALA A 178 5.60 2.04 12.29
C ALA A 178 5.30 0.62 12.78
N PRO A 179 6.33 -0.17 13.11
CA PRO A 179 6.12 -1.46 13.76
C PRO A 179 5.50 -1.27 15.14
N LYS A 180 4.75 -2.27 15.61
CA LYS A 180 4.37 -2.37 17.01
C LYS A 180 5.63 -2.65 17.83
N ILE A 181 5.83 -1.85 18.87
CA ILE A 181 6.84 -2.15 19.89
C ILE A 181 6.28 -3.31 20.71
N GLU A 182 7.00 -4.42 20.79
CA GLU A 182 6.71 -5.43 21.81
C GLU A 182 7.11 -4.83 23.15
N ASP A 183 6.15 -4.68 24.08
CA ASP A 183 6.47 -4.37 25.46
C ASP A 183 7.43 -5.47 25.93
N GLN A 184 8.70 -5.12 26.15
CA GLN A 184 9.64 -6.03 26.80
C GLN A 184 9.02 -6.35 28.16
N GLN A 185 8.42 -7.54 28.30
CA GLN A 185 8.21 -8.11 29.62
C GLN A 185 9.61 -8.37 30.15
N ASP A 186 10.11 -7.42 30.94
CA ASP A 186 11.24 -7.61 31.83
C ASP A 186 10.98 -8.92 32.60
N GLY A 187 11.73 -9.96 32.22
CA GLY A 187 11.71 -11.23 32.92
C GLY A 187 12.10 -10.98 34.37
N SER A 188 11.11 -11.17 35.26
CA SER A 188 11.34 -11.35 36.69
C SER A 188 11.73 -12.80 36.98
#